data_AF-A0A7X0CLJ0-F1
#
_entry.id   AF-A0A7X0CLJ0-F1
#
_cell.length_a   1.000
_cell.length_b   1.000
_cell.length_c   1.000
_cell.angle_alpha   90.00
_cell.angle_beta   90.00
_cell.angle_gamma   90.00
#
_symmetry.space_group_name_H-M   'P 1'
#
loop_
_entity.id
_entity.type
_entity.pdbx_description
1 polymer ?
#
loop_
_entity_poly.entity_id
_entity_poly.type
_entity_poly.pdbx_seq_one_letter_code
_entity_poly.pdbx_strand_id
1 'polypeptide(L)'
;MDNLNDIRALWLTAKTDGLPSSDEMLRIVKKFRNQRLRNKLIVIFTALVCAAMMVATMFVYKSTMITTRIGEVLIIIACGVLVFTNTRSIKRFIDLKDCSNKEFIEFLEQTRRNQVYYYKKTQVLGMGISSIGLLLYLYEMASISMVVFIITYSIAIIWTLVLWLVIRPRSFKKQSLKLEETLKKLENISKQLN
;
A
#
# COMPACT_ATOMS: atom_id res chain seq x y z
N MET A 1 57.47 13.87 16.72
CA MET A 1 56.59 12.82 17.31
C MET A 1 55.44 13.54 17.96
N ASP A 2 54.29 13.63 17.28
CA ASP A 2 53.08 14.25 17.82
C ASP A 2 51.82 13.48 17.36
N ASN A 3 51.95 12.16 17.21
CA ASN A 3 50.86 11.27 16.78
C ASN A 3 49.60 11.43 17.66
N LEU A 4 49.77 11.72 18.96
CA LEU A 4 48.65 11.92 19.88
C LEU A 4 47.86 13.21 19.59
N ASN A 5 48.55 14.28 19.18
CA ASN A 5 47.91 15.55 18.83
C ASN A 5 47.21 15.45 17.46
N ASP A 6 47.79 14.72 16.50
CA ASP A 6 47.14 14.42 15.22
C ASP A 6 45.94 13.49 15.37
N ILE A 7 46.03 12.44 16.20
CA ILE A 7 44.90 11.55 16.49
C ILE A 7 43.79 12.35 17.19
N ARG A 8 44.12 13.21 18.15
CA ARG A 8 43.14 14.07 18.84
C ARG A 8 42.48 15.07 17.90
N ALA A 9 43.24 15.65 16.97
CA ALA A 9 42.71 16.54 15.94
C ALA A 9 41.80 15.79 14.96
N LEU A 10 42.18 14.59 14.50
CA LEU A 10 41.34 13.71 13.69
C LEU A 10 40.06 13.30 14.43
N TRP A 11 40.15 13.01 15.73
CA TRP A 11 39.00 12.62 16.56
C TRP A 11 38.04 13.79 16.83
N LEU A 12 38.55 15.01 16.97
CA LEU A 12 37.76 16.24 17.08
C LEU A 12 37.17 16.68 15.72
N THR A 13 37.81 16.30 14.61
CA THR A 13 37.33 16.59 13.25
C THR A 13 36.35 15.53 12.73
N ALA A 14 36.35 14.33 13.32
CA ALA A 14 35.36 13.30 13.09
C ALA A 14 33.99 13.78 13.61
N LYS A 15 33.26 14.47 12.73
CA LYS A 15 31.91 14.97 12.98
C LYS A 15 30.98 13.80 13.28
N THR A 16 30.79 13.52 14.57
CA THR A 16 29.76 12.60 15.07
C THR A 16 28.36 13.22 15.01
N ASP A 17 28.27 14.53 14.74
CA ASP A 17 27.03 15.33 14.63
C ASP A 17 26.04 14.86 13.55
N GLY A 18 26.46 13.97 12.64
CA GLY A 18 25.61 13.44 11.56
C GLY A 18 25.04 12.04 11.80
N LEU A 19 25.48 11.34 12.85
CA LEU A 19 25.07 9.97 13.14
C LEU A 19 23.83 10.00 14.05
N PRO A 20 22.68 9.45 13.63
CA PRO A 20 21.53 9.38 14.50
C PRO A 20 21.83 8.52 15.72
N SER A 21 21.46 9.01 16.89
CA SER A 21 21.58 8.23 18.12
C SER A 21 20.77 6.93 18.00
N SER A 22 21.14 5.90 18.78
CA SER A 22 20.40 4.63 18.82
C SER A 22 18.89 4.84 19.04
N ASP A 23 18.53 5.82 19.87
CA ASP A 23 17.14 6.22 20.12
C ASP A 23 16.46 6.86 18.91
N GLU A 24 17.20 7.62 18.11
CA GLU A 24 16.68 8.22 16.89
C GLU A 24 16.40 7.17 15.81
N MET A 25 17.27 6.17 15.66
CA MET A 25 17.03 5.03 14.77
C MET A 25 15.78 4.25 15.19
N LEU A 26 15.64 3.94 16.48
CA LEU A 26 14.43 3.28 17.01
C LEU A 26 13.17 4.10 16.76
N ARG A 27 13.23 5.43 16.88
CA ARG A 27 12.12 6.33 16.56
C ARG A 27 11.76 6.27 15.07
N ILE A 28 12.74 6.23 14.17
CA ILE A 28 12.52 6.11 12.72
C ILE A 28 11.82 4.78 12.39
N VAL A 29 12.32 3.65 12.92
CA VAL A 29 11.74 2.31 12.72
C VAL A 29 10.30 2.28 13.25
N LYS A 30 10.07 2.74 14.48
CA LYS A 30 8.75 2.76 15.12
C LYS A 30 7.76 3.63 14.34
N LYS A 31 8.19 4.81 13.88
CA LYS A 31 7.36 5.72 13.07
C LYS A 31 6.99 5.09 11.73
N PHE A 32 7.96 4.51 11.02
CA PHE A 32 7.73 3.81 9.76
C PHE A 32 6.76 2.65 9.92
N ARG A 33 6.97 1.80 10.94
CA ARG A 33 6.10 0.68 11.28
C ARG A 33 4.67 1.14 11.55
N ASN A 34 4.49 2.07 12.48
CA ASN A 34 3.16 2.53 12.88
C ASN A 34 2.40 3.17 11.70
N GLN A 35 3.09 3.95 10.87
CA GLN A 35 2.49 4.53 9.67
C GLN A 35 2.04 3.45 8.68
N ARG A 36 2.86 2.42 8.45
CA ARG A 36 2.53 1.32 7.54
C ARG A 36 1.40 0.45 8.08
N LEU A 37 1.40 0.15 9.38
CA LEU A 37 0.32 -0.58 10.04
C LEU A 37 -1.00 0.17 9.97
N ARG A 38 -1.00 1.47 10.32
CA ARG A 38 -2.21 2.31 10.24
C ARG A 38 -2.79 2.33 8.83
N ASN A 39 -1.96 2.53 7.81
CA ASN A 39 -2.42 2.52 6.43
C ASN A 39 -3.03 1.17 6.02
N LYS A 40 -2.45 0.05 6.46
CA LYS A 40 -3.01 -1.29 6.20
C LYS A 40 -4.34 -1.52 6.90
N LEU A 41 -4.45 -1.09 8.16
CA LEU A 41 -5.69 -1.17 8.92
C LEU A 41 -6.80 -0.35 8.29
N ILE A 42 -6.49 0.86 7.79
CA ILE A 42 -7.44 1.69 7.05
C ILE A 42 -7.93 0.93 5.80
N VAL A 43 -7.02 0.34 5.01
CA VAL A 43 -7.42 -0.42 3.81
C VAL A 43 -8.30 -1.62 4.16
N ILE A 44 -7.95 -2.37 5.20
CA ILE A 44 -8.77 -3.51 5.65
C ILE A 44 -10.15 -3.03 6.10
N PHE A 45 -10.21 -1.98 6.92
CA PHE A 45 -11.45 -1.42 7.41
C PHE A 45 -12.34 -0.93 6.27
N THR A 46 -11.79 -0.15 5.33
CA THR A 46 -12.52 0.31 4.13
C THR A 46 -13.01 -0.86 3.28
N ALA A 47 -12.20 -1.92 3.09
CA ALA A 47 -12.61 -3.10 2.33
C ALA A 47 -13.75 -3.87 3.03
N LEU A 48 -13.72 -3.99 4.36
CA LEU A 48 -14.78 -4.63 5.14
C LEU A 48 -16.08 -3.82 5.09
N VAL A 49 -16.00 -2.49 5.23
CA VAL A 49 -17.16 -1.60 5.08
C VAL A 49 -17.75 -1.70 3.68
N CYS A 50 -16.91 -1.71 2.64
CA CYS A 50 -17.35 -1.90 1.24
C CYS A 50 -18.07 -3.25 1.05
N ALA A 51 -17.50 -4.35 1.55
CA ALA A 51 -18.13 -5.66 1.49
C ALA A 51 -19.46 -5.71 2.26
N ALA A 52 -19.52 -5.10 3.45
CA ALA A 52 -20.74 -5.03 4.25
C ALA A 52 -21.84 -4.22 3.54
N MET A 53 -21.49 -3.09 2.90
CA MET A 53 -22.42 -2.33 2.09
C MET A 53 -22.94 -3.15 0.90
N MET A 54 -22.06 -3.89 0.22
CA MET A 54 -22.46 -4.76 -0.90
C MET A 54 -23.40 -5.89 -0.45
N VAL A 55 -23.16 -6.46 0.73
CA VAL A 55 -24.06 -7.47 1.31
C VAL A 55 -25.39 -6.82 1.71
N ALA A 56 -25.39 -5.62 2.30
CA ALA A 56 -26.62 -4.91 2.63
C ALA A 56 -27.46 -4.60 1.37
N THR A 57 -26.83 -4.21 0.25
CA THR A 57 -27.54 -3.98 -1.00
C THR A 57 -28.21 -5.24 -1.55
N MET A 58 -27.64 -6.43 -1.34
CA MET A 58 -28.30 -7.69 -1.74
C MET A 58 -29.65 -7.89 -1.05
N PHE A 59 -29.75 -7.53 0.24
CA PHE A 59 -30.99 -7.68 1.00
C PHE A 59 -32.05 -6.61 0.66
N VAL A 60 -31.61 -5.38 0.36
CA VAL A 60 -32.51 -4.25 0.06
C VAL A 60 -32.98 -4.29 -1.40
N TYR A 61 -32.04 -4.39 -2.35
CA TYR A 61 -32.33 -4.32 -3.79
C TYR A 61 -32.88 -5.64 -4.34
N LYS A 62 -32.56 -6.78 -3.70
CA LYS A 62 -32.97 -8.13 -4.13
C LYS A 62 -32.82 -8.33 -5.64
N SER A 63 -31.60 -8.16 -6.14
CA SER A 63 -31.28 -8.25 -7.57
C SER A 63 -31.92 -9.49 -8.21
N THR A 64 -32.63 -9.27 -9.31
CA THR A 64 -33.35 -10.31 -10.05
C THR A 64 -32.47 -10.90 -11.14
N MET A 65 -31.59 -10.09 -11.73
CA MET A 65 -30.69 -10.52 -12.80
C MET A 65 -29.47 -11.28 -12.27
N ILE A 66 -29.14 -12.39 -12.93
CA ILE A 66 -27.95 -13.20 -12.61
C ILE A 66 -26.67 -12.38 -12.81
N THR A 67 -26.62 -11.48 -13.80
CA THR A 67 -25.47 -10.62 -14.09
C THR A 67 -25.10 -9.74 -12.90
N THR A 68 -26.07 -9.07 -12.29
CA THR A 68 -25.85 -8.21 -11.13
C THR A 68 -25.41 -9.02 -9.91
N ARG A 69 -26.00 -10.19 -9.65
CA ARG A 69 -25.54 -11.10 -8.59
C ARG A 69 -24.07 -11.53 -8.76
N ILE A 70 -23.67 -11.85 -9.99
CA ILE A 70 -22.25 -12.16 -10.31
C ILE A 70 -21.38 -10.92 -10.01
N GLY A 71 -21.82 -9.73 -10.41
CA GLY A 71 -21.13 -8.47 -10.14
C GLY A 71 -20.88 -8.24 -8.65
N GLU A 72 -21.91 -8.42 -7.82
CA GLU A 72 -21.82 -8.27 -6.37
C GLU A 72 -20.81 -9.26 -5.75
N VAL A 73 -20.87 -10.54 -6.15
CA VAL A 73 -19.96 -11.59 -5.68
C VAL A 73 -18.51 -11.26 -6.07
N LEU A 74 -18.26 -10.79 -7.30
CA LEU A 74 -16.92 -10.40 -7.74
C LEU A 74 -16.35 -9.25 -6.92
N ILE A 75 -17.17 -8.26 -6.57
CA ILE A 75 -16.73 -7.13 -5.73
C ILE A 75 -16.41 -7.61 -4.31
N ILE A 76 -17.22 -8.51 -3.73
CA ILE A 76 -16.95 -9.11 -2.41
C ILE A 76 -15.65 -9.92 -2.44
N ILE A 77 -15.42 -10.72 -3.48
CA ILE A 77 -14.17 -11.48 -3.66
C ILE A 77 -12.98 -10.53 -3.72
N ALA A 78 -13.07 -9.44 -4.49
CA ALA A 78 -12.00 -8.44 -4.57
C ALA A 78 -11.70 -7.80 -3.20
N CYS A 79 -12.74 -7.50 -2.41
CA CYS A 79 -12.58 -7.02 -1.04
C CYS A 79 -11.89 -8.07 -0.15
N GLY A 80 -12.28 -9.34 -0.26
CA GLY A 80 -11.66 -10.46 0.45
C GLY A 80 -10.17 -10.61 0.15
N VAL A 81 -9.78 -10.49 -1.13
CA VAL A 81 -8.36 -10.49 -1.55
C VAL A 81 -7.61 -9.32 -0.93
N LEU A 82 -8.20 -8.11 -0.90
CA LEU A 82 -7.59 -6.94 -0.26
C LEU A 82 -7.39 -7.15 1.24
N VAL A 83 -8.38 -7.68 1.94
CA VAL A 83 -8.28 -7.98 3.38
C VAL A 83 -7.20 -9.03 3.62
N PHE A 84 -7.24 -10.16 2.92
CA PHE A 84 -6.29 -11.25 3.08
C PHE A 84 -4.84 -10.81 2.85
N THR A 85 -4.58 -10.10 1.75
CA THR A 85 -3.23 -9.64 1.40
C THR A 85 -2.69 -8.62 2.39
N ASN A 86 -3.53 -7.71 2.90
CA ASN A 86 -3.11 -6.73 3.89
C ASN A 86 -2.90 -7.36 5.28
N THR A 87 -3.78 -8.26 5.72
CA THR A 87 -3.65 -8.99 6.99
C THR A 87 -2.39 -9.85 7.02
N ARG A 88 -2.12 -10.61 5.95
CA ARG A 88 -0.86 -11.38 5.82
C ARG A 88 0.36 -10.48 5.94
N SER A 89 0.29 -9.29 5.33
CA SER A 89 1.39 -8.34 5.40
C SER A 89 1.55 -7.69 6.77
N ILE A 90 0.49 -7.51 7.58
CA ILE A 90 0.56 -6.89 8.91
C ILE A 90 1.50 -7.66 9.83
N LYS A 91 1.42 -9.00 9.84
CA LYS A 91 2.28 -9.87 10.67
C LYS A 91 3.76 -9.48 10.54
N ARG A 92 4.25 -9.36 9.30
CA ARG A 92 5.63 -8.96 9.01
C ARG A 92 6.04 -7.61 9.59
N PHE A 93 5.11 -6.65 9.69
CA PHE A 93 5.42 -5.33 10.27
C PHE A 93 5.35 -5.33 11.80
N ILE A 94 4.57 -6.23 12.42
CA ILE A 94 4.52 -6.38 13.87
C ILE A 94 5.85 -6.94 14.38
N ASP A 95 6.43 -7.91 13.66
CA ASP A 95 7.68 -8.58 14.01
C ASP A 95 8.93 -7.66 13.92
N LEU A 96 8.81 -6.46 13.36
CA LEU A 96 9.88 -5.47 13.19
C LEU A 96 10.18 -4.68 14.49
N LYS A 97 10.22 -5.33 15.65
CA LYS A 97 10.30 -4.62 16.96
C LYS A 97 11.74 -4.45 17.47
N ASP A 98 12.60 -5.42 17.19
CA ASP A 98 13.99 -5.48 17.65
C ASP A 98 14.90 -5.87 16.48
N CYS A 99 15.17 -4.93 15.57
CA CYS A 99 16.01 -5.17 14.39
C CYS A 99 17.23 -4.25 14.37
N SER A 100 18.38 -4.81 14.04
CA SER A 100 19.60 -4.07 13.72
C SER A 100 19.43 -3.23 12.44
N ASN A 101 20.34 -2.28 12.23
CA ASN A 101 20.33 -1.44 11.02
C ASN A 101 20.42 -2.27 9.73
N LYS A 102 21.20 -3.36 9.73
CA LYS A 102 21.33 -4.26 8.57
C LYS A 102 20.02 -5.01 8.29
N GLU A 103 19.43 -5.60 9.32
CA GLU A 103 18.14 -6.30 9.22
C GLU A 103 17.02 -5.34 8.76
N PHE A 104 17.05 -4.07 9.20
CA PHE A 104 16.08 -3.08 8.75
C PHE A 104 16.26 -2.71 7.27
N ILE A 105 17.50 -2.57 6.78
CA ILE A 105 17.77 -2.34 5.35
C ILE A 105 17.25 -3.53 4.52
N GLU A 106 17.57 -4.76 4.92
CA GLU A 106 17.07 -5.98 4.25
C GLU A 106 15.53 -6.03 4.25
N PHE A 107 14.90 -5.65 5.36
CA PHE A 107 13.45 -5.54 5.46
C PHE A 107 12.87 -4.49 4.48
N LEU A 108 13.53 -3.34 4.31
CA LEU A 108 13.09 -2.31 3.38
C LEU A 108 13.25 -2.75 1.92
N GLU A 109 14.32 -3.44 1.58
CA GLU A 109 14.48 -4.05 0.26
C GLU A 109 13.41 -5.10 -0.03
N GLN A 110 13.15 -5.99 0.93
CA GLN A 110 12.09 -6.98 0.81
C GLN A 110 10.72 -6.28 0.70
N THR A 111 10.54 -5.15 1.39
CA THR A 111 9.34 -4.31 1.24
C THR A 111 9.22 -3.72 -0.17
N ARG A 112 10.32 -3.28 -0.78
CA ARG A 112 10.38 -2.78 -2.16
C ARG A 112 9.97 -3.87 -3.15
N ARG A 113 10.55 -5.07 -3.04
CA ARG A 113 10.21 -6.22 -3.89
C ARG A 113 8.72 -6.57 -3.81
N ASN A 114 8.18 -6.61 -2.58
CA ASN A 114 6.76 -6.87 -2.36
C ASN A 114 5.84 -5.77 -2.92
N GLN A 115 6.24 -4.50 -2.83
CA GLN A 115 5.48 -3.40 -3.43
C GLN A 115 5.43 -3.52 -4.96
N VAL A 116 6.53 -3.87 -5.61
CA VAL A 116 6.57 -4.10 -7.06
C VAL A 116 5.70 -5.28 -7.45
N TYR A 117 5.78 -6.39 -6.72
CA TYR A 117 4.95 -7.56 -6.96
C TYR A 117 3.46 -7.24 -6.82
N TYR A 118 3.07 -6.56 -5.73
CA TYR A 118 1.71 -6.13 -5.49
C TYR A 118 1.22 -5.22 -6.63
N TYR A 119 2.02 -4.22 -7.02
CA TYR A 119 1.67 -3.31 -8.10
C TYR A 119 1.49 -4.00 -9.46
N LYS A 120 2.36 -4.95 -9.81
CA LYS A 120 2.34 -5.63 -11.11
C LYS A 120 1.29 -6.75 -11.20
N LYS A 121 1.05 -7.49 -10.11
CA LYS A 121 0.14 -8.64 -10.12
C LYS A 121 -1.13 -8.41 -9.31
N THR A 122 -1.01 -8.33 -7.99
CA THR A 122 -2.17 -8.31 -7.08
C THR A 122 -3.11 -7.14 -7.36
N GLN A 123 -2.56 -5.95 -7.57
CA GLN A 123 -3.33 -4.74 -7.83
C GLN A 123 -4.00 -4.77 -9.21
N VAL A 124 -3.32 -5.29 -10.25
CA VAL A 124 -3.91 -5.45 -11.59
C VAL A 124 -5.10 -6.40 -11.53
N LEU A 125 -4.91 -7.57 -10.93
CA LEU A 125 -5.96 -8.58 -10.81
C LEU A 125 -7.13 -8.06 -9.98
N GLY A 126 -6.86 -7.46 -8.82
CA GLY A 126 -7.90 -6.89 -7.96
C GLY A 126 -8.69 -5.80 -8.67
N MET A 127 -8.02 -4.83 -9.29
CA MET A 127 -8.69 -3.76 -10.04
C MET A 127 -9.47 -4.31 -11.25
N GLY A 128 -8.93 -5.30 -11.97
CA GLY A 128 -9.63 -5.93 -13.09
C GLY A 128 -10.93 -6.61 -12.66
N ILE A 129 -10.86 -7.46 -11.62
CA ILE A 129 -12.02 -8.15 -11.05
C ILE A 129 -13.05 -7.14 -10.54
N SER A 130 -12.63 -6.12 -9.80
CA SER A 130 -13.55 -5.08 -9.32
C SER A 130 -14.18 -4.27 -10.46
N SER A 131 -13.45 -4.00 -11.54
CA SER A 131 -13.98 -3.26 -12.68
C SER A 131 -15.04 -4.08 -13.41
N ILE A 132 -14.76 -5.36 -13.68
CA ILE A 132 -15.73 -6.29 -14.28
C ILE A 132 -16.95 -6.43 -13.37
N GLY A 133 -16.73 -6.62 -12.06
CA GLY A 133 -17.79 -6.71 -11.08
C GLY A 133 -18.68 -5.47 -11.05
N LEU A 134 -18.10 -4.27 -11.11
CA LEU A 134 -18.83 -3.01 -11.17
C LEU A 134 -19.68 -2.89 -12.43
N LEU A 135 -19.12 -3.21 -13.60
CA LEU A 135 -19.84 -3.14 -14.88
C LEU A 135 -21.01 -4.15 -14.93
N LEU A 136 -20.84 -5.33 -14.35
CA LEU A 136 -21.91 -6.33 -14.23
C LEU A 136 -22.98 -5.91 -13.22
N TYR A 137 -22.57 -5.37 -12.07
CA TYR A 137 -23.47 -4.89 -11.03
C TYR A 137 -24.41 -3.80 -11.57
N LEU A 138 -23.87 -2.82 -12.29
CA LEU A 138 -24.63 -1.70 -12.83
C LEU A 138 -25.60 -2.08 -13.97
N TYR A 139 -25.45 -3.26 -14.57
CA TYR A 139 -26.21 -3.64 -15.76
C TYR A 139 -27.72 -3.61 -15.55
N GLU A 140 -28.22 -4.20 -14.46
CA GLU A 140 -29.66 -4.28 -14.18
C GLU A 140 -30.28 -2.87 -14.07
N MET A 141 -29.64 -1.96 -13.35
CA MET A 141 -30.08 -0.56 -13.24
C MET A 141 -29.94 0.18 -14.58
N ALA A 142 -28.84 -0.02 -15.30
CA ALA A 142 -28.58 0.62 -16.58
C ALA A 142 -29.59 0.21 -17.66
N SER A 143 -30.12 -1.00 -17.58
CA SER A 143 -31.04 -1.58 -18.58
C SER A 143 -32.44 -0.96 -18.60
N ILE A 144 -32.77 -0.09 -17.63
CA ILE A 144 -34.08 0.57 -17.51
C ILE A 144 -34.38 1.49 -18.72
N SER A 145 -33.37 2.19 -19.24
CA SER A 145 -33.52 3.00 -20.46
C SER A 145 -32.19 3.20 -21.16
N MET A 146 -32.23 3.43 -22.47
CA MET A 146 -31.01 3.66 -23.27
C MET A 146 -30.20 4.88 -22.79
N VAL A 147 -30.88 5.94 -22.33
CA VAL A 147 -30.21 7.14 -21.81
C VAL A 147 -29.48 6.83 -20.49
N VAL A 148 -30.15 6.15 -19.55
CA VAL A 148 -29.54 5.73 -18.27
C VAL A 148 -28.38 4.77 -18.51
N PHE A 149 -28.51 3.88 -19.49
CA PHE A 149 -27.43 2.98 -19.90
C PHE A 149 -26.17 3.74 -20.32
N ILE A 150 -26.31 4.67 -21.27
CA ILE A 150 -25.18 5.43 -21.81
C ILE A 150 -24.50 6.25 -20.70
N ILE A 151 -25.29 6.94 -19.88
CA ILE A 151 -24.76 7.79 -18.80
C ILE A 151 -24.01 6.93 -17.76
N THR A 152 -24.65 5.86 -17.27
CA THR A 152 -24.09 5.01 -16.21
C THR A 152 -22.79 4.36 -16.64
N TYR A 153 -22.74 3.77 -17.84
CA TYR A 153 -21.53 3.13 -18.35
C TYR A 153 -20.43 4.14 -18.70
N SER A 154 -20.78 5.31 -19.24
CA SER A 154 -19.79 6.36 -19.51
C SER A 154 -19.10 6.80 -18.23
N ILE A 155 -19.87 7.06 -17.17
CA ILE A 155 -19.33 7.44 -15.85
C ILE A 155 -18.47 6.31 -15.27
N ALA A 156 -18.95 5.06 -15.29
CA ALA A 156 -18.23 3.91 -14.75
C ALA A 156 -16.89 3.65 -15.48
N ILE A 157 -16.88 3.76 -16.81
CA ILE A 157 -15.67 3.60 -17.63
C ILE A 157 -14.69 4.74 -17.36
N ILE A 158 -15.15 6.00 -17.38
CA ILE A 158 -14.30 7.17 -17.08
C ILE A 158 -13.69 7.02 -15.69
N TRP A 159 -14.48 6.65 -14.68
CA TRP A 159 -14.00 6.44 -13.32
C TRP A 159 -12.93 5.35 -13.24
N THR A 160 -13.17 4.22 -13.90
CA THR A 160 -12.23 3.09 -13.95
C THR A 160 -10.93 3.48 -14.64
N LEU A 161 -11.01 4.23 -15.75
CA LEU A 161 -9.83 4.74 -16.47
C LEU A 161 -9.02 5.71 -15.62
N VAL A 162 -9.68 6.64 -14.90
CA VAL A 162 -9.00 7.56 -13.98
C VAL A 162 -8.29 6.78 -12.86
N LEU A 163 -8.93 5.77 -12.28
CA LEU A 163 -8.31 4.92 -11.26
C LEU A 163 -7.08 4.19 -11.81
N TRP A 164 -7.18 3.65 -13.03
CA TRP A 164 -6.14 2.84 -13.65
C TRP A 164 -4.94 3.65 -14.14
N LEU A 165 -5.19 4.75 -14.84
CA LEU A 165 -4.16 5.53 -15.54
C LEU A 165 -3.58 6.66 -14.69
N VAL A 166 -4.35 7.20 -13.74
CA VAL A 166 -3.93 8.36 -12.96
C VAL A 166 -3.60 7.96 -11.53
N ILE A 167 -4.56 7.40 -10.81
CA ILE A 167 -4.43 7.18 -9.36
C ILE A 167 -3.43 6.07 -9.05
N ARG A 168 -3.54 4.93 -9.73
CA ARG A 168 -2.64 3.78 -9.54
C ARG A 168 -1.16 4.11 -9.73
N PRO A 169 -0.69 4.65 -10.88
CA PRO A 169 0.74 4.91 -11.07
C PRO A 169 1.25 6.03 -10.16
N ARG A 170 0.44 7.08 -9.91
CA ARG A 170 0.82 8.15 -8.97
C ARG A 170 1.00 7.63 -7.55
N SER A 171 0.09 6.79 -7.06
CA SER A 171 0.19 6.18 -5.74
C SER A 171 1.43 5.29 -5.60
N PHE A 172 1.72 4.47 -6.62
CA PHE A 172 2.93 3.64 -6.63
C PHE A 172 4.21 4.51 -6.59
N LYS A 173 4.33 5.49 -7.49
CA LYS A 173 5.49 6.40 -7.53
C LYS A 173 5.72 7.09 -6.19
N LYS A 174 4.66 7.62 -5.57
CA LYS A 174 4.74 8.28 -4.25
C LYS A 174 5.20 7.34 -3.15
N GLN A 175 4.77 6.08 -3.17
CA GLN A 175 5.18 5.09 -2.17
C GLN A 175 6.61 4.59 -2.38
N SER A 176 7.04 4.43 -3.63
CA SER A 176 8.40 4.04 -4.00
C SER A 176 9.41 5.12 -3.64
N LEU A 177 9.12 6.39 -3.96
CA LEU A 177 10.01 7.52 -3.62
C LEU A 177 10.26 7.61 -2.12
N LYS A 178 9.19 7.54 -1.30
CA LYS A 178 9.32 7.54 0.16
C LYS A 178 10.17 6.39 0.69
N LEU A 179 10.04 5.20 0.09
CA LEU A 179 10.81 4.03 0.49
C LEU A 179 12.29 4.20 0.12
N GLU A 180 12.56 4.73 -1.07
CA GLU A 180 13.92 5.00 -1.56
C GLU A 180 14.62 6.09 -0.73
N GLU A 181 13.91 7.16 -0.36
CA GLU A 181 14.43 8.18 0.54
C GLU A 181 14.80 7.62 1.91
N THR A 182 13.95 6.75 2.48
CA THR A 182 14.26 6.07 3.76
C THR A 182 15.48 5.16 3.61
N LEU A 183 15.57 4.41 2.52
CA LEU A 183 16.67 3.48 2.26
C LEU A 183 18.01 4.23 2.08
N LYS A 184 18.05 5.29 1.26
CA LYS A 184 19.23 6.15 1.08
C LYS A 184 19.72 6.78 2.39
N LYS A 185 18.79 7.25 3.24
CA LYS A 185 19.15 7.79 4.55
C LYS A 185 19.85 6.74 5.41
N LEU A 186 19.33 5.51 5.45
CA LEU A 186 19.90 4.42 6.24
C LEU A 186 21.24 3.91 5.70
N GLU A 187 21.38 3.81 4.38
CA GLU A 187 22.66 3.45 3.76
C GLU A 187 23.76 4.47 4.08
N ASN A 188 23.44 5.76 4.03
CA ASN A 188 24.41 6.81 4.38
C ASN A 188 24.84 6.71 5.84
N ILE A 189 23.92 6.44 6.76
CA ILE A 189 24.23 6.23 8.17
C ILE A 189 25.12 4.98 8.36
N SER A 190 24.79 3.88 7.67
CA SER A 190 25.58 2.66 7.75
C SER A 190 27.00 2.83 7.19
N LYS A 191 27.19 3.67 6.16
CA LYS A 191 28.51 3.98 5.60
C LYS A 191 29.35 4.90 6.48
N GLN A 192 28.73 5.66 7.38
CA GLN A 192 29.43 6.50 8.36
C GLN A 192 29.85 5.72 9.61
N LEU A 193 29.23 4.56 9.86
CA LEU A 193 29.52 3.67 10.99
C LEU A 193 30.57 2.58 10.68
N ASN A 194 30.84 2.35 9.39
CA ASN A 194 31.90 1.47 8.89
C ASN A 194 33.11 2.31 8.48
#